data_AF-A0A7S0FPJ0-F1
#
_entry.id   AF-A0A7S0FPJ0-F1
#
_cell.length_a   1.000
_cell.length_b   1.000
_cell.length_c   1.000
_cell.angle_alpha   90.00
_cell.angle_beta   90.00
_cell.angle_gamma   90.00
#
_symmetry.space_group_name_H-M   'P 1'
#
loop_
_entity.id
_entity.type
_entity.pdbx_description
1 polymer ?
#
loop_
_entity_poly.entity_id
_entity_poly.type
_entity_poly.pdbx_seq_one_letter_code
_entity_poly.pdbx_strand_id
1 'polypeptide(L)'
;PMAAVAEHGTGEGGAAERGAGGLGLEAALLRAQEDVRYPVGVVLPLGVLRAVDFLELPGHARQVEELSRSNHTHFRRVRADGDAFYRALCFAWLEVLSDRAARGRALVLPLRGGWPDAELFGELAVMYVELREQVMKLAGEPQL
;
A
#
# COMPACT_ATOMS: atom_id res chain seq x y z
N PRO A 1 -64.97 -17.66 23.48
CA PRO A 1 -63.94 -18.72 23.42
C PRO A 1 -62.55 -18.11 23.12
N MET A 2 -61.75 -17.88 24.18
CA MET A 2 -60.45 -18.57 24.44
C MET A 2 -59.40 -18.29 23.35
N ALA A 3 -58.44 -17.38 23.58
CA ALA A 3 -57.12 -17.59 24.22
C ALA A 3 -56.12 -18.33 23.29
N ALA A 4 -54.83 -18.04 23.17
CA ALA A 4 -53.92 -17.00 23.67
C ALA A 4 -52.52 -17.19 22.99
N VAL A 5 -51.55 -16.32 23.32
CA VAL A 5 -50.06 -16.48 23.29
C VAL A 5 -49.38 -16.45 21.90
N ALA A 6 -48.73 -15.35 21.51
CA ALA A 6 -47.32 -14.92 21.78
C ALA A 6 -46.24 -15.82 21.14
N GLU A 7 -45.34 -15.26 20.33
CA GLU A 7 -43.94 -14.98 20.72
C GLU A 7 -43.13 -14.39 19.55
N HIS A 8 -42.16 -13.56 19.93
CA HIS A 8 -41.10 -12.99 19.11
C HIS A 8 -40.29 -14.07 18.38
N GLY A 9 -39.96 -13.78 17.13
CA GLY A 9 -38.89 -14.45 16.39
C GLY A 9 -38.06 -13.39 15.66
N THR A 10 -37.23 -12.68 16.42
CA THR A 10 -36.07 -11.95 15.92
C THR A 10 -35.18 -12.92 15.15
N GLY A 11 -35.26 -12.88 13.82
CA GLY A 11 -34.30 -13.53 12.94
C GLY A 11 -33.00 -12.73 12.88
N GLU A 12 -32.28 -12.68 14.00
CA GLU A 12 -30.84 -12.47 14.00
C GLU A 12 -30.18 -13.72 13.39
N GLY A 13 -29.34 -13.53 12.37
CA GLY A 13 -28.55 -14.62 11.76
C GLY A 13 -28.23 -14.32 10.29
N GLY A 14 -27.02 -13.92 9.89
CA GLY A 14 -25.75 -13.81 10.60
C GLY A 14 -25.03 -12.52 10.22
N ALA A 15 -25.08 -11.57 11.14
CA ALA A 15 -24.10 -10.51 11.26
C ALA A 15 -23.22 -10.85 12.48
N ALA A 16 -22.48 -11.93 12.39
CA ALA A 16 -21.44 -12.28 13.36
C ALA A 16 -20.39 -13.12 12.64
N GLU A 17 -19.13 -12.82 12.90
CA GLU A 17 -17.93 -13.53 12.44
C GLU A 17 -17.37 -13.13 11.05
N ARG A 18 -17.19 -11.83 10.81
CA ARG A 18 -15.93 -11.39 10.20
C ARG A 18 -15.07 -10.86 11.32
N GLY A 19 -14.16 -11.72 11.76
CA GLY A 19 -13.39 -11.56 12.98
C GLY A 19 -12.80 -10.17 13.13
N ALA A 20 -12.93 -9.66 14.36
CA ALA A 20 -12.15 -8.59 14.95
C ALA A 20 -10.66 -8.99 15.03
N GLY A 21 -10.05 -9.26 13.88
CA GLY A 21 -8.62 -9.52 13.72
C GLY A 21 -7.90 -8.21 13.39
N GLY A 22 -7.61 -7.44 14.44
CA GLY A 22 -6.63 -6.35 14.46
C GLY A 22 -6.92 -5.17 13.52
N LEU A 23 -7.57 -4.13 14.04
CA LEU A 23 -7.52 -2.79 13.45
C LEU A 23 -6.13 -2.20 13.76
N GLY A 24 -5.14 -2.50 12.92
CA GLY A 24 -3.77 -2.01 13.09
C GLY A 24 -2.88 -2.35 11.89
N LEU A 25 -1.83 -1.56 11.69
CA LEU A 25 -0.84 -1.68 10.63
C LEU A 25 -0.17 -3.05 10.67
N GLU A 26 0.17 -3.55 11.85
CA GLU A 26 0.77 -4.87 12.02
C GLU A 26 -0.15 -5.99 11.53
N ALA A 27 -1.44 -5.95 11.91
CA ALA A 27 -2.44 -6.91 11.43
C ALA A 27 -2.72 -6.76 9.93
N ALA A 28 -2.64 -5.54 9.38
CA ALA A 28 -2.70 -5.32 7.94
C ALA A 28 -1.49 -5.90 7.20
N LEU A 29 -0.29 -5.75 7.76
CA LEU A 29 0.95 -6.32 7.21
C LEU A 29 0.94 -7.85 7.28
N LEU A 30 0.51 -8.43 8.39
CA LEU A 30 0.39 -9.89 8.54
C LEU A 30 -0.57 -10.47 7.49
N ARG A 31 -1.76 -9.88 7.34
CA ARG A 31 -2.71 -10.26 6.29
C ARG A 31 -2.13 -10.13 4.90
N ALA A 32 -1.35 -9.07 4.64
CA ALA A 32 -0.70 -8.88 3.35
C ALA A 32 0.42 -9.91 3.08
N GLN A 33 1.11 -10.40 4.12
CA GLN A 33 2.12 -11.45 4.01
C GLN A 33 1.49 -12.84 3.81
N GLU A 34 0.37 -13.10 4.49
CA GLU A 34 -0.40 -14.34 4.38
C GLU A 34 -1.15 -14.45 3.04
N ASP A 35 -1.42 -13.33 2.37
CA ASP A 35 -2.00 -13.31 1.02
C ASP A 35 -0.95 -13.65 -0.04
N VAL A 36 -0.50 -14.92 -0.04
CA VAL A 36 0.51 -15.49 -0.96
C VAL A 36 0.08 -15.39 -2.43
N ARG A 37 -1.20 -15.10 -2.69
CA ARG A 37 -1.72 -14.89 -4.04
C ARG A 37 -1.10 -13.67 -4.72
N TYR A 38 -0.56 -12.72 -3.95
CA TYR A 38 -0.21 -11.39 -4.45
C TYR A 38 1.08 -10.82 -3.85
N PRO A 39 2.26 -11.38 -4.18
CA PRO A 39 3.52 -10.91 -3.63
C PRO A 39 3.80 -9.45 -4.03
N VAL A 40 4.36 -8.69 -3.08
CA VAL A 40 4.95 -7.37 -3.37
C VAL A 40 6.07 -7.57 -4.39
N GLY A 41 5.93 -6.98 -5.58
CA GLY A 41 6.94 -7.11 -6.63
C GLY A 41 8.28 -6.57 -6.15
N VAL A 42 9.39 -7.18 -6.55
CA VAL A 42 10.75 -6.72 -6.22
C VAL A 42 11.24 -5.67 -7.21
N VAL A 43 12.22 -4.86 -6.81
CA VAL A 43 12.92 -3.94 -7.72
C VAL A 43 13.77 -4.76 -8.68
N LEU A 44 13.62 -4.50 -9.98
CA LEU A 44 14.32 -5.19 -11.05
C LEU A 44 15.00 -4.21 -12.00
N PRO A 45 16.13 -4.58 -12.61
CA PRO A 45 16.76 -3.78 -13.66
C PRO A 45 15.81 -3.59 -14.85
N LEU A 46 15.80 -2.39 -15.44
CA LEU A 46 14.91 -2.06 -16.56
C LEU A 46 15.10 -2.98 -17.79
N GLY A 47 16.30 -3.53 -17.97
CA GLY A 47 16.61 -4.50 -19.03
C GLY A 47 15.76 -5.78 -18.97
N VAL A 48 15.21 -6.14 -17.81
CA VAL A 48 14.29 -7.28 -17.66
C VAL A 48 13.02 -7.09 -18.50
N LEU A 49 12.51 -5.86 -18.62
CA LEU A 49 11.33 -5.58 -19.45
C LEU A 49 11.56 -6.01 -20.90
N ARG A 50 12.74 -5.74 -21.46
CA ARG A 50 13.07 -6.12 -22.84
C ARG A 50 13.36 -7.61 -22.96
N ALA A 51 14.11 -8.18 -22.01
CA ALA A 51 14.58 -9.56 -22.09
C ALA A 51 13.49 -10.60 -21.79
N VAL A 52 12.47 -10.23 -21.01
CA VAL A 52 11.44 -11.14 -20.52
C VAL A 52 10.05 -10.69 -20.97
N ASP A 53 9.62 -9.50 -20.59
CA ASP A 53 8.21 -9.10 -20.71
C ASP A 53 7.82 -8.72 -22.14
N PHE A 54 8.75 -8.12 -22.90
CA PHE A 54 8.51 -7.60 -24.24
C PHE A 54 9.38 -8.27 -25.31
N LEU A 55 9.91 -9.45 -25.02
CA LEU A 55 10.82 -10.17 -25.92
C LEU A 55 10.23 -10.33 -27.32
N GLU A 56 8.94 -10.65 -27.41
CA GLU A 56 8.22 -10.90 -28.66
C GLU A 56 7.49 -9.66 -29.21
N LEU A 57 7.64 -8.50 -28.57
CA LEU A 57 6.89 -7.27 -28.89
C LEU A 57 7.85 -6.17 -29.37
N PRO A 58 8.29 -6.20 -30.65
CA PRO A 58 9.36 -5.34 -31.17
C PRO A 58 9.10 -3.84 -31.04
N GLY A 59 7.84 -3.40 -30.98
CA GLY A 59 7.48 -1.99 -30.75
C GLY A 59 7.84 -1.46 -29.36
N HIS A 60 7.92 -2.33 -28.35
CA HIS A 60 8.17 -1.93 -26.96
C HIS A 60 9.65 -1.80 -26.63
N ALA A 61 10.54 -2.40 -27.43
CA ALA A 61 11.99 -2.26 -27.24
C ALA A 61 12.44 -0.79 -27.30
N ARG A 62 11.84 -0.01 -28.23
CA ARG A 62 12.10 1.43 -28.35
C ARG A 62 11.65 2.19 -27.11
N GLN A 63 10.48 1.87 -26.56
CA GLN A 63 9.96 2.52 -25.35
C GLN A 63 10.82 2.22 -24.12
N VAL A 64 11.31 0.98 -23.98
CA VAL A 64 12.24 0.62 -22.90
C VAL A 64 13.57 1.37 -23.03
N GLU A 65 14.05 1.58 -24.25
CA GLU A 65 15.26 2.37 -24.51
C GLU A 65 15.04 3.86 -24.19
N GLU A 66 13.89 4.42 -24.56
CA GLU A 66 13.50 5.79 -24.21
C GLU A 66 13.44 5.98 -22.68
N LEU A 67 12.88 5.03 -21.95
CA LEU A 67 12.89 5.03 -20.48
C LEU A 67 14.33 4.98 -19.93
N SER A 68 15.18 4.13 -20.49
CA SER A 68 16.59 4.02 -20.07
C SER A 68 17.35 5.35 -20.25
N ARG A 69 17.10 6.06 -21.37
CA ARG A 69 17.70 7.38 -21.66
C ARG A 69 17.22 8.49 -20.71
N SER A 70 16.06 8.33 -20.11
CA SER A 70 15.48 9.27 -19.14
C SER A 70 15.92 9.01 -17.68
N ASN A 71 17.06 8.35 -17.48
CA ASN A 71 17.64 7.96 -16.17
C ASN A 71 16.80 6.96 -15.36
N HIS A 72 15.82 6.29 -15.95
CA HIS A 72 15.16 5.16 -15.31
C HIS A 72 16.04 3.92 -15.46
N THR A 73 16.52 3.38 -14.35
CA THR A 73 17.43 2.22 -14.32
C THR A 73 16.75 0.95 -13.81
N HIS A 74 15.69 1.11 -13.02
CA HIS A 74 14.97 0.03 -12.36
C HIS A 74 13.47 0.26 -12.41
N PHE A 75 12.70 -0.81 -12.20
CA PHE A 75 11.26 -0.76 -12.05
C PHE A 75 10.81 -1.76 -10.98
N ARG A 76 9.60 -1.57 -10.47
CA ARG A 76 8.91 -2.51 -9.58
C ARG A 76 7.57 -2.85 -10.20
N ARG A 77 7.25 -4.14 -10.28
CA ARG A 77 5.90 -4.57 -10.69
C ARG A 77 4.92 -4.37 -9.56
N VAL A 78 3.73 -3.93 -9.91
CA VAL A 78 2.62 -3.69 -8.98
C VAL A 78 1.43 -4.50 -9.47
N ARG A 79 0.68 -5.10 -8.53
CA ARG A 79 -0.50 -5.90 -8.84
C ARG A 79 -1.53 -5.07 -9.64
N ALA A 80 -2.15 -5.70 -10.64
CA ALA A 80 -3.20 -5.11 -11.47
C ALA A 80 -4.61 -5.51 -10.98
N ASP A 81 -4.96 -5.15 -9.75
CA ASP A 81 -6.22 -5.52 -9.07
C ASP A 81 -7.27 -4.40 -8.98
N GLY A 82 -7.07 -3.30 -9.70
CA GLY A 82 -7.87 -2.08 -9.57
C GLY A 82 -7.19 -1.00 -8.71
N ASP A 83 -6.37 -1.39 -7.72
CA ASP A 83 -5.64 -0.45 -6.87
C ASP A 83 -4.17 -0.22 -7.29
N ALA A 84 -3.80 -0.67 -8.49
CA ALA A 84 -2.43 -0.66 -8.99
C ALA A 84 -1.78 0.73 -8.94
N PHE A 85 -2.54 1.76 -9.29
CA PHE A 85 -2.07 3.15 -9.29
C PHE A 85 -1.73 3.62 -7.87
N TYR A 86 -2.66 3.47 -6.92
CA TYR A 86 -2.46 3.88 -5.53
C TYR A 86 -1.30 3.12 -4.89
N ARG A 87 -1.22 1.81 -5.15
CA ARG A 87 -0.14 0.96 -4.65
C ARG A 87 1.22 1.40 -5.21
N ALA A 88 1.31 1.67 -6.51
CA ALA A 88 2.55 2.16 -7.14
C ALA A 88 2.98 3.52 -6.57
N LEU A 89 2.03 4.44 -6.40
CA LEU A 89 2.28 5.75 -5.81
C LEU A 89 2.79 5.64 -4.37
N CYS A 90 2.13 4.83 -3.54
CA CYS A 90 2.53 4.61 -2.15
C CYS A 90 3.94 4.01 -2.04
N PHE A 91 4.27 3.00 -2.85
CA PHE A 91 5.61 2.41 -2.84
C PHE A 91 6.68 3.42 -3.27
N ALA A 92 6.48 4.11 -4.39
CA ALA A 92 7.43 5.11 -4.86
C ALA A 92 7.65 6.21 -3.82
N TRP A 93 6.58 6.65 -3.15
CA TRP A 93 6.66 7.66 -2.10
C TRP A 93 7.44 7.17 -0.87
N LEU A 94 7.12 5.97 -0.36
CA LEU A 94 7.83 5.38 0.78
C LEU A 94 9.30 5.10 0.47
N GLU A 95 9.64 4.69 -0.75
CA GLU A 95 11.03 4.50 -1.19
C GLU A 95 11.82 5.81 -1.18
N VAL A 96 11.21 6.91 -1.67
CA VAL A 96 11.83 8.25 -1.61
C VAL A 96 12.03 8.71 -0.17
N LEU A 97 11.04 8.50 0.69
CA LEU A 97 11.15 8.84 2.11
C LEU A 97 12.26 8.02 2.79
N SER A 98 12.33 6.72 2.50
CA SER A 98 13.36 5.83 3.04
C SER A 98 14.76 6.23 2.58
N ASP A 99 14.95 6.55 1.30
CA ASP A 99 16.24 7.02 0.77
C ASP A 99 16.67 8.36 1.41
N ARG A 100 15.73 9.28 1.61
CA ARG A 100 16.01 10.56 2.29
C ARG A 100 16.42 10.33 3.74
N ALA A 101 15.69 9.49 4.47
CA ALA A 101 16.00 9.14 5.85
C ALA A 101 17.38 8.50 5.97
N ALA A 102 17.69 7.53 5.10
CA ALA A 102 19.00 6.87 5.06
C ALA A 102 20.17 7.83 4.79
N ARG A 103 19.90 8.96 4.11
CA ARG A 103 20.86 10.04 3.84
C ARG A 103 20.83 11.17 4.89
N GLY A 104 20.13 10.99 6.01
CA GLY A 104 19.99 12.00 7.07
C GLY A 104 19.26 13.26 6.63
N ARG A 105 18.42 13.19 5.59
CA ARG A 105 17.66 14.34 5.09
C ARG A 105 16.28 14.37 5.73
N ALA A 106 15.82 15.58 6.05
CA ALA A 106 14.47 15.79 6.58
C ALA A 106 13.39 15.18 5.66
N LEU A 107 12.47 14.42 6.26
CA LEU A 107 11.31 13.80 5.60
C LEU A 107 10.11 14.73 5.44
N VAL A 108 10.18 15.94 6.00
CA VAL A 108 9.11 16.95 5.98
C VAL A 108 8.77 17.43 4.55
N LEU A 109 9.63 17.14 3.58
CA LEU A 109 9.45 17.47 2.16
C LEU A 109 9.46 16.19 1.32
N PRO A 110 8.27 15.68 0.96
CA PRO A 110 7.94 15.70 -0.47
C PRO A 110 6.61 16.39 -0.78
N LEU A 111 5.68 16.48 0.17
CA LEU A 111 4.33 17.01 -0.08
C LEU A 111 4.28 18.49 0.29
N ARG A 112 4.12 19.37 -0.71
CA ARG A 112 3.61 20.72 -0.47
C ARG A 112 2.22 20.56 0.17
N GLY A 113 2.13 20.71 1.49
CA GLY A 113 0.89 20.48 2.26
C GLY A 113 1.04 19.50 3.42
N GLY A 114 2.17 18.80 3.56
CA GLY A 114 2.41 17.89 4.69
C GLY A 114 1.61 16.59 4.62
N TRP A 115 1.44 15.96 5.78
CA TRP A 115 0.65 14.75 5.94
C TRP A 115 -0.85 15.12 6.01
N PRO A 116 -1.73 14.45 5.25
CA PRO A 116 -3.18 14.67 5.35
C PRO A 116 -3.76 14.45 6.75
N ASP A 117 -4.91 15.04 7.05
CA ASP A 117 -5.62 14.82 8.31
C ASP A 117 -6.16 13.38 8.39
N ALA A 118 -6.02 12.75 9.56
CA ALA A 118 -6.42 11.36 9.76
C ALA A 118 -7.93 11.13 9.58
N GLU A 119 -8.74 12.17 9.82
CA GLU A 119 -10.20 12.16 9.66
C GLU A 119 -10.63 11.85 8.22
N LEU A 120 -9.78 12.14 7.23
CA LEU A 120 -10.05 11.86 5.81
C LEU A 120 -10.05 10.36 5.48
N PHE A 121 -9.55 9.51 6.38
CA PHE A 121 -9.38 8.09 6.15
C PHE A 121 -10.49 7.23 6.79
N GLY A 122 -11.44 7.84 7.51
CA GLY A 122 -12.56 7.12 8.14
C GLY A 122 -12.09 5.96 9.01
N GLU A 123 -12.55 4.74 8.71
CA GLU A 123 -12.16 3.52 9.43
C GLU A 123 -10.66 3.19 9.36
N LEU A 124 -9.93 3.75 8.37
CA LEU A 124 -8.49 3.54 8.19
C LEU A 124 -7.62 4.54 8.96
N ALA A 125 -8.21 5.48 9.70
CA ALA A 125 -7.50 6.53 10.40
C ALA A 125 -6.40 5.98 11.34
N VAL A 126 -6.69 4.89 12.06
CA VAL A 126 -5.74 4.23 12.97
C VAL A 126 -4.51 3.72 12.21
N MET A 127 -4.72 2.95 11.13
CA MET A 127 -3.63 2.43 10.30
C MET A 127 -2.81 3.55 9.66
N TYR A 128 -3.46 4.64 9.24
CA TYR A 128 -2.79 5.79 8.67
C TYR A 128 -1.86 6.48 9.68
N VAL A 129 -2.34 6.70 10.91
CA VAL A 129 -1.52 7.28 11.99
C VAL A 129 -0.32 6.40 12.30
N GLU A 130 -0.53 5.09 12.45
CA GLU A 130 0.54 4.13 12.71
C GLU A 130 1.58 4.11 11.58
N LEU A 131 1.14 4.13 10.31
CA LEU A 131 2.05 4.22 9.16
C LEU A 131 2.87 5.50 9.21
N ARG A 132 2.22 6.65 9.46
CA ARG A 132 2.90 7.94 9.58
C ARG A 132 3.95 7.89 10.69
N GLU A 133 3.61 7.37 11.86
CA GLU A 133 4.56 7.25 12.97
C GLU A 133 5.76 6.37 12.63
N GLN A 134 5.55 5.22 11.97
CA GLN A 134 6.64 4.34 11.55
C GLN A 134 7.57 5.04 10.55
N VAL A 135 7.01 5.77 9.58
CA VAL A 135 7.79 6.56 8.62
C VAL A 135 8.58 7.67 9.33
N MET A 136 7.99 8.33 10.32
CA MET A 136 8.66 9.36 11.11
C MET A 136 9.74 8.78 12.05
N LYS A 137 9.57 7.57 12.59
CA LYS A 137 10.62 6.87 13.36
C LYS A 137 11.81 6.52 12.47
N LEU A 138 11.55 6.04 11.25
CA LEU A 138 12.60 5.77 10.26
C LEU A 138 13.35 7.05 9.85
N ALA A 139 12.70 8.21 9.90
CA ALA A 139 13.28 9.52 9.60
C ALA A 139 14.41 9.95 10.55
N GLY A 140 14.51 9.32 11.72
CA GLY A 140 15.16 9.90 12.88
C GLY A 140 14.27 10.98 13.51
N GLU A 141 14.04 10.90 14.81
CA GLU A 141 13.47 12.03 15.54
C GLU A 141 14.34 13.27 15.26
N PRO A 142 13.77 14.44 14.96
CA PRO A 142 14.52 15.66 15.15
C PRO A 142 14.87 15.68 16.63
N GLN A 143 16.14 15.47 16.96
CA GLN A 143 16.66 15.87 18.26
C GLN A 143 16.42 17.37 18.36
N LEU A 144 15.35 17.75 19.06
CA LEU A 144 15.14 19.09 19.57
C LEU A 144 16.24 19.42 20.57
#